data_AF-A0A962F834-F1
#
_entry.id   AF-A0A962F834-F1
#
_cell.length_a   1.000
_cell.length_b   1.000
_cell.length_c   1.000
_cell.angle_alpha   90.00
_cell.angle_beta   90.00
_cell.angle_gamma   90.00
#
_symmetry.space_group_name_H-M   'P 1'
#
loop_
_entity.id
_entity.type
_entity.pdbx_description
1 polymer ?
#
loop_
_entity_poly.entity_id
_entity_poly.type
_entity_poly.pdbx_seq_one_letter_code
_entity_poly.pdbx_strand_id
1 'polypeptide(L)' 'MRYGRYFEAAIGQLRNERRYRVFANLERDTSDVPRATWRADDGSQRDVTIWCSNDYLGMGRHPEVVEAMRATAQ' A
#
# COMPACT_ATOMS: atom_id res chain seq x y z
N MET A 1 -26.69 16.11 -19.87
CA MET A 1 -25.66 15.09 -20.22
C MET A 1 -25.50 14.13 -19.04
N ARG A 2 -25.23 12.84 -19.26
CA ARG A 2 -24.98 11.87 -18.18
C ARG A 2 -23.48 11.60 -18.06
N TYR A 3 -22.77 12.42 -17.27
CA TYR A 3 -21.31 12.33 -17.11
C TYR A 3 -20.82 10.95 -16.65
N GLY A 4 -21.64 10.21 -15.88
CA GLY A 4 -21.35 8.84 -15.43
C GLY A 4 -20.89 7.90 -16.55
N ARG A 5 -21.46 8.03 -17.76
CA ARG A 5 -21.10 7.18 -18.90
C ARG A 5 -19.65 7.33 -19.34
N TYR A 6 -19.07 8.53 -19.21
CA TYR A 6 -17.67 8.75 -19.56
C TYR A 6 -16.73 8.06 -18.57
N PHE A 7 -17.07 8.07 -17.27
CA PHE A 7 -16.30 7.38 -16.25
C PHE A 7 -16.40 5.85 -16.38
N GLU A 8 -17.61 5.33 -16.64
CA GLU A 8 -17.82 3.90 -16.90
C GLU A 8 -17.01 3.43 -18.10
N ALA A 9 -17.02 4.19 -19.20
CA ALA A 9 -16.23 3.87 -20.39
C ALA A 9 -14.73 3.88 -20.11
N ALA A 10 -14.21 4.88 -19.40
CA ALA A 10 -12.80 4.97 -19.03
C ALA A 10 -12.35 3.81 -18.11
N ILE A 11 -13.17 3.44 -17.12
CA ILE A 11 -12.91 2.29 -16.25
C ILE A 11 -12.97 0.99 -17.06
N GLY A 12 -13.96 0.85 -17.95
CA GLY A 12 -14.09 -0.30 -18.84
C GLY A 12 -12.86 -0.49 -19.72
N GLN A 13 -12.32 0.58 -20.28
CA GLN A 13 -11.08 0.55 -21.06
C GLN A 13 -9.90 0.02 -20.22
N LEU A 14 -9.70 0.51 -19.00
CA LEU A 14 -8.63 0.02 -18.11
C LEU A 14 -8.76 -1.48 -17.81
N ARG A 15 -9.98 -1.97 -17.63
CA ARG A 15 -10.25 -3.40 -17.40
C ARG A 15 -9.97 -4.23 -18.65
N ASN A 16 -10.42 -3.77 -19.82
CA ASN A 16 -10.18 -4.43 -21.10
C ASN A 16 -8.68 -4.52 -21.43
N GLU A 17 -7.92 -3.47 -21.14
CA GLU A 17 -6.47 -3.43 -21.31
C GLU A 17 -5.71 -4.22 -20.22
N ARG A 18 -6.40 -4.77 -19.21
CA ARG A 18 -5.80 -5.44 -18.03
C ARG A 18 -4.82 -4.56 -17.24
N ARG A 19 -5.05 -3.25 -17.25
CA ARG A 19 -4.23 -2.25 -16.51
C ARG A 19 -4.99 -1.59 -15.37
N TYR A 20 -6.22 -2.01 -15.13
CA TYR A 20 -6.95 -1.70 -13.92
C TYR A 20 -6.21 -2.26 -12.71
N ARG A 21 -5.99 -1.44 -11.69
CA ARG A 21 -5.18 -1.80 -10.52
C ARG A 21 -6.08 -2.25 -9.38
N VAL A 22 -5.77 -3.39 -8.80
CA VAL A 22 -6.28 -3.83 -7.50
C VAL A 22 -5.14 -3.73 -6.51
N PHE A 23 -5.31 -2.93 -5.47
CA PHE A 23 -4.23 -2.67 -4.51
C PHE A 23 -4.18 -3.77 -3.45
N ALA A 24 -2.96 -4.17 -3.07
CA ALA A 24 -2.75 -5.06 -1.94
C ALA A 24 -2.77 -4.23 -0.65
N ASN A 25 -3.66 -4.57 0.27
CA ASN A 25 -3.72 -3.93 1.58
C ASN A 25 -2.67 -4.56 2.50
N LEU A 26 -1.61 -3.81 2.79
CA LEU A 26 -0.42 -4.27 3.50
C LEU A 26 -0.12 -3.35 4.70
N GLU A 27 0.13 -3.95 5.84
CA GLU A 27 0.61 -3.28 7.05
C GLU A 27 2.03 -3.77 7.35
N ARG A 28 3.03 -2.89 7.23
CA ARG A 28 4.44 -3.23 7.46
C ARG A 28 4.69 -3.50 8.94
N ASP A 29 5.39 -4.59 9.23
CA ASP A 29 5.90 -4.85 10.58
C ASP A 29 7.15 -3.98 10.82
N THR A 30 7.08 -3.07 11.80
CA THR A 30 8.21 -2.18 12.14
C THR A 30 9.28 -2.88 12.98
N SER A 31 8.93 -4.00 13.63
CA SER A 31 9.86 -4.81 14.41
C SER A 31 10.62 -5.82 13.54
N ASP A 32 10.00 -6.33 12.48
CA ASP A 32 10.55 -7.38 11.62
C ASP A 32 10.46 -7.04 10.11
N VAL A 33 11.19 -6.01 9.67
CA VAL A 33 11.25 -5.65 8.24
C VAL A 33 12.07 -6.71 7.47
N PRO A 34 11.59 -7.25 6.32
CA PRO A 34 10.50 -6.74 5.48
C PRO A 34 9.15 -7.49 5.59
N ARG A 35 8.80 -8.04 6.76
CA ARG A 35 7.48 -8.66 6.99
C ARG A 35 6.35 -7.64 6.99
N ALA A 36 5.16 -8.11 6.65
CA ALA A 36 3.94 -7.34 6.65
C ALA A 36 2.71 -8.25 6.80
N THR A 37 1.65 -7.71 7.40
CA THR A 37 0.34 -8.34 7.37
C THR A 37 -0.40 -7.91 6.10
N TRP A 38 -0.73 -8.86 5.23
CA TRP A 38 -1.70 -8.67 4.15
C TRP A 38 -3.11 -8.90 4.67
N ARG A 39 -4.01 -7.95 4.44
CA ARG A 39 -5.42 -8.01 4.84
C ARG A 39 -6.31 -8.12 3.60
N ALA A 40 -7.18 -9.11 3.57
CA ALA A 40 -8.19 -9.25 2.52
C ALA A 40 -9.47 -8.47 2.86
N ASP A 41 -10.30 -8.21 1.85
CA ASP A 41 -11.59 -7.52 2.01
C ASP A 41 -12.60 -8.34 2.81
N ASP A 42 -12.45 -9.67 2.86
CA ASP A 42 -13.25 -10.58 3.69
C ASP A 42 -12.79 -10.63 5.17
N GLY A 43 -11.78 -9.83 5.53
CA GLY A 43 -11.21 -9.77 6.87
C GLY A 43 -10.12 -10.80 7.14
N SER A 44 -9.85 -11.74 6.23
CA SER A 44 -8.76 -12.70 6.39
C SER A 44 -7.38 -12.04 6.34
N GLN A 45 -6.41 -12.64 7.03
CA GLN A 45 -5.07 -12.06 7.20
C GLN A 45 -4.00 -13.10 6.94
N ARG A 46 -2.88 -12.65 6.36
CA ARG A 46 -1.70 -13.49 6.10
C ARG A 46 -0.44 -12.70 6.34
N ASP A 47 0.55 -13.35 6.92
CA ASP A 47 1.88 -12.77 7.09
C ASP A 47 2.73 -13.00 5.82
N VAL A 48 3.25 -11.93 5.24
CA VAL A 48 3.92 -11.91 3.93
C VAL A 48 5.26 -11.17 3.98
N THR A 49 6.15 -11.48 3.04
CA THR A 49 7.42 -10.75 2.86
C THR A 49 7.26 -9.73 1.74
N ILE A 50 7.58 -8.47 1.99
CA ILE A 50 7.56 -7.42 0.96
C ILE A 50 8.85 -7.47 0.13
N TRP A 51 8.70 -7.64 -1.18
CA TRP A 51 9.81 -7.62 -2.15
C TRP A 51 9.78 -6.40 -3.09
N CYS A 52 8.71 -5.61 -3.06
CA CYS A 52 8.51 -4.44 -3.92
C CYS A 52 8.62 -3.10 -3.17
N SER A 53 9.16 -3.10 -1.94
CA SER A 53 9.37 -1.88 -1.17
C SER A 53 10.46 -1.03 -1.82
N ASN A 54 10.24 0.29 -1.83
CA ASN A 54 11.27 1.27 -2.17
C ASN A 54 12.00 1.82 -0.92
N ASP A 55 11.62 1.37 0.29
CA ASP A 55 12.39 1.63 1.51
C ASP A 55 13.61 0.70 1.56
N TYR A 56 14.56 0.95 0.65
CA TYR A 56 15.66 0.04 0.34
C TYR A 56 16.58 -0.24 1.53
N LEU A 57 16.72 0.72 2.43
CA LEU A 57 17.59 0.64 3.60
C LEU A 57 16.80 0.45 4.91
N GLY A 58 15.47 0.30 4.83
CA GLY A 58 14.61 0.18 6.02
C GLY A 58 14.61 1.43 6.90
N MET A 59 14.91 2.60 6.33
CA MET A 59 15.03 3.85 7.09
C MET A 59 13.68 4.37 7.57
N GLY A 60 12.57 3.92 6.98
CA GLY A 60 11.23 4.27 7.44
C GLY A 60 10.92 3.82 8.88
N ARG A 61 11.71 2.90 9.45
CA ARG A 61 11.62 2.48 10.86
C ARG A 61 12.84 2.83 11.72
N HIS A 62 13.84 3.52 11.16
CA HIS A 62 15.08 3.79 11.88
C HIS A 62 14.79 4.66 13.11
N PRO A 63 15.25 4.29 14.32
CA PRO A 63 14.86 5.00 15.55
C PRO A 63 15.11 6.50 15.49
N GLU A 64 16.27 6.94 15.00
CA GLU A 64 16.58 8.38 14.89
C GLU A 64 15.66 9.12 13.92
N VAL A 65 15.24 8.47 12.82
CA VAL A 65 14.32 9.09 11.84
C VAL A 65 12.94 9.27 12.49
N VAL A 66 12.45 8.23 13.16
CA VAL A 66 11.14 8.27 13.83
C VAL A 66 11.14 9.26 14.98
N GLU A 67 12.18 9.28 15.82
CA GLU A 67 12.26 10.21 16.95
C GLU A 67 12.38 11.66 16.49
N ALA A 68 13.14 11.96 15.43
CA ALA A 68 13.19 13.31 14.85
C ALA A 68 11.79 13.78 14.38
N MET A 69 11.00 12.89 13.75
CA MET A 69 9.61 13.19 13.39
C MET A 69 8.74 13.43 14.62
N ARG A 70 8.84 12.59 15.66
CA ARG A 70 8.04 12.70 16.89
C ARG A 70 8.34 13.99 17.66
N ALA A 71 9.63 14.32 17.83
CA ALA A 71 10.05 15.52 18.55
C ALA A 71 9.59 16.82 17.87
N THR A 72 9.45 16.82 16.54
CA THR A 72 9.02 17.99 15.77
C THR A 72 7.50 18.19 15.79
N ALA A 73 6.73 17.10 15.87
CA ALA A 73 5.26 17.15 15.83
C ALA A 73 4.61 17.49 17.19
N GLN A 74 5.37 17.43 18.28
CA GLN A 74 4.94 17.85 19.63
C GLN A 74 4.78 19.37 19.71
#